data_AF-A0A4Q1D5G9-F1
#
_entry.id   AF-A0A4Q1D5G9-F1
#
_cell.length_a   1.000
_cell.length_b   1.000
_cell.length_c   1.000
_cell.angle_alpha   90.00
_cell.angle_beta   90.00
_cell.angle_gamma   90.00
#
_symmetry.space_group_name_H-M   'P 1'
#
loop_
_entity.id
_entity.type
_entity.pdbx_description
1 polymer ?
#
loop_
_entity_poly.entity_id
_entity_poly.type
_entity_poly.pdbx_seq_one_letter_code
_entity_poly.pdbx_strand_id
1 'polypeptide(L)'
;MQTSCTSTRYRLNTWQISCISPSMFVKNTFFIILLTCISVQVKAQKTVTGPYGELFSVCTVASGLSDPWEITVGPDQYLWVTESRGYRVCRIHPLTSIKSVVLNLDSAKNFPRYDLLPEEQSGGKPWPQSGLMGMAIHPNFAKEHPYVYLAWLSSFAGADSTGKGCLEGNKGCFFKTTIARFSYNASTQRLEQPVIICDTIPGSNDHNGGRLLIAPVNNNYYLFYTVGDMGAGQYGNAGRSNHAQQTGSYEGKVLRFCTIPDNDTGRYDKWIPNDNPFNSTVQNAVWSYGHRNAQGICQAVIQGTNRIYAAEHGPFSDDEINLVEKGMNYGHPLVIGYNDNNYNQLAAGTTRDSSLPGKWHSTYPLINDEHANANTIGSIYRDPLLSLYPVSNDSLTKLFGVLQEPGKEMPDWPSEAPSSIEVYQSTAIPGWHNSLLVTTLKGGKLIRLLLSKNGDKIKGEPLHYFNAKVRYRDIAVSPDGNTIYLATDSSTVSSGPTQHSKAVPEQRGTIIAFKYIGQQQSTPPEQPQENDPGKVPAAINHSRDEQ
;
A
#
# COMPACT_ATOMS: atom_id res chain seq x y z
N MET A 1 -65.24 -18.16 -34.46
CA MET A 1 -65.85 -17.76 -35.74
C MET A 1 -64.86 -18.04 -36.88
N GLN A 2 -65.32 -18.15 -38.13
CA GLN A 2 -64.49 -18.35 -39.35
C GLN A 2 -63.78 -17.03 -39.75
N THR A 3 -62.80 -16.91 -40.66
CA THR A 3 -62.11 -17.80 -41.66
C THR A 3 -60.59 -17.40 -41.70
N SER A 4 -59.62 -17.70 -42.59
CA SER A 4 -59.39 -18.45 -43.86
C SER A 4 -57.87 -18.86 -43.89
N CYS A 5 -57.32 -19.80 -44.66
CA CYS A 5 -57.24 -20.03 -46.14
C CYS A 5 -56.56 -18.88 -46.93
N THR A 6 -55.57 -19.08 -47.82
CA THR A 6 -54.83 -20.28 -48.36
C THR A 6 -53.28 -20.03 -48.33
N SER A 7 -52.29 -20.88 -48.68
CA SER A 7 -52.10 -22.14 -49.48
C SER A 7 -52.00 -21.95 -51.03
N THR A 8 -51.11 -22.62 -51.82
CA THR A 8 -49.90 -23.47 -51.58
C THR A 8 -49.00 -23.64 -52.86
N ARG A 9 -47.79 -24.25 -52.73
CA ARG A 9 -47.01 -25.06 -53.73
C ARG A 9 -46.26 -24.33 -54.88
N TYR A 10 -45.21 -24.82 -55.56
CA TYR A 10 -44.17 -25.89 -55.46
C TYR A 10 -43.96 -26.53 -56.86
N ARG A 11 -42.73 -26.55 -57.42
CA ARG A 11 -42.00 -27.76 -57.95
C ARG A 11 -40.68 -27.43 -58.69
N LEU A 12 -39.98 -28.50 -59.13
CA LEU A 12 -38.57 -28.57 -59.57
C LEU A 12 -38.43 -28.98 -61.06
N ASN A 13 -37.19 -28.84 -61.57
CA ASN A 13 -36.40 -29.84 -62.35
C ASN A 13 -35.96 -29.61 -63.83
N THR A 14 -34.71 -30.04 -64.07
CA THR A 14 -34.08 -30.66 -65.27
C THR A 14 -33.52 -29.85 -66.48
N TRP A 15 -32.18 -29.96 -66.62
CA TRP A 15 -31.30 -30.12 -67.82
C TRP A 15 -31.47 -29.29 -69.12
N GLN A 16 -30.36 -28.67 -69.57
CA GLN A 16 -29.63 -29.10 -70.79
C GLN A 16 -28.20 -28.53 -70.90
N ILE A 17 -27.42 -28.97 -71.90
CA ILE A 17 -26.00 -28.64 -72.15
C ILE A 17 -25.84 -27.99 -73.53
N SER A 18 -24.88 -27.06 -73.69
CA SER A 18 -24.32 -26.66 -74.99
C SER A 18 -22.90 -26.07 -74.81
N CYS A 19 -22.03 -26.26 -75.81
CA CYS A 19 -20.60 -25.94 -75.73
C CYS A 19 -20.22 -24.76 -76.64
N ILE A 20 -19.34 -23.85 -76.17
CA ILE A 20 -18.47 -23.02 -77.03
C ILE A 20 -17.08 -22.90 -76.37
N SER A 21 -16.04 -22.89 -77.20
CA SER A 21 -14.63 -22.67 -76.84
C SER A 21 -13.93 -21.94 -78.01
N PRO A 22 -12.64 -21.56 -77.92
CA PRO A 22 -11.95 -20.88 -76.82
C PRO A 22 -11.34 -19.54 -77.31
N SER A 23 -10.72 -18.75 -76.41
CA SER A 23 -9.74 -17.74 -76.83
C SER A 23 -8.56 -17.64 -75.85
N MET A 24 -7.35 -17.61 -76.40
CA MET A 24 -6.12 -17.44 -75.63
C MET A 24 -5.75 -15.96 -75.52
N PHE A 25 -5.36 -15.51 -74.33
CA PHE A 25 -4.47 -14.36 -74.18
C PHE A 25 -3.45 -14.61 -73.08
N VAL A 26 -2.21 -14.91 -73.48
CA VAL A 26 -1.06 -14.94 -72.59
C VAL A 26 -0.59 -13.51 -72.35
N LYS A 27 -0.40 -13.12 -71.09
CA LYS A 27 0.38 -11.93 -70.72
C LYS A 27 1.35 -12.28 -69.60
N ASN A 28 2.61 -11.89 -69.78
CA ASN A 28 3.68 -12.12 -68.81
C ASN A 28 3.44 -11.28 -67.54
N THR A 29 3.48 -11.94 -66.37
CA THR A 29 3.57 -11.26 -65.09
C THR A 29 4.99 -11.40 -64.54
N PHE A 30 5.76 -10.32 -64.56
CA PHE A 30 7.08 -10.28 -63.92
C PHE A 30 6.90 -10.35 -62.39
N PHE A 31 7.40 -11.42 -61.77
CA PHE A 31 7.32 -11.59 -60.32
C PHE A 31 8.51 -10.93 -59.62
N ILE A 32 8.38 -9.64 -59.30
CA ILE A 32 9.40 -8.90 -58.54
C ILE A 32 9.36 -9.37 -57.08
N ILE A 33 10.33 -10.19 -56.68
CA ILE A 33 10.50 -10.59 -55.28
C ILE A 33 11.12 -9.42 -54.52
N LEU A 34 10.26 -8.57 -53.95
CA LEU A 34 10.66 -7.45 -53.11
C LEU A 34 11.14 -7.97 -51.76
N LEU A 35 12.46 -8.07 -51.55
CA LEU A 35 13.03 -8.34 -50.22
C LEU A 35 12.73 -7.17 -49.28
N THR A 36 11.66 -7.30 -48.50
CA THR A 36 11.38 -6.43 -47.37
C THR A 36 12.34 -6.77 -46.22
N CYS A 37 13.48 -6.09 -46.18
CA CYS A 37 14.38 -6.13 -45.04
C CYS A 37 13.69 -5.54 -43.79
N ILE A 38 12.99 -6.39 -43.03
CA ILE A 38 12.38 -6.02 -41.76
C ILE A 38 13.50 -5.75 -40.76
N SER A 39 13.91 -4.50 -40.66
CA SER A 39 14.87 -4.02 -39.66
C SER A 39 14.22 -4.04 -38.28
N VAL A 40 14.32 -5.20 -37.60
CA VAL A 40 13.89 -5.36 -36.21
C VAL A 40 14.72 -4.43 -35.33
N GLN A 41 14.18 -3.25 -35.04
CA GLN A 41 14.77 -2.32 -34.08
C GLN A 41 14.62 -2.91 -32.68
N VAL A 42 15.64 -3.66 -32.26
CA VAL A 42 15.81 -4.10 -30.88
C VAL A 42 15.98 -2.85 -30.01
N LYS A 43 14.89 -2.39 -29.38
CA LYS A 43 14.95 -1.35 -28.36
C LYS A 43 15.83 -1.88 -27.23
N ALA A 44 16.91 -1.17 -26.91
CA ALA A 44 17.77 -1.52 -25.79
C ALA A 44 16.92 -1.61 -24.51
N GLN A 45 17.07 -2.72 -23.78
CA GLN A 45 16.37 -2.91 -22.52
C GLN A 45 16.89 -1.89 -21.51
N LYS A 46 15.98 -1.12 -20.87
CA LYS A 46 16.38 -0.15 -19.85
C LYS A 46 17.01 -0.91 -18.69
N THR A 47 18.22 -0.50 -18.29
CA THR A 47 18.92 -1.04 -17.13
C THR A 47 19.14 0.07 -16.12
N VAL A 48 19.12 -0.27 -14.83
CA VAL A 48 19.48 0.61 -13.71
C VAL A 48 20.46 -0.12 -12.78
N THR A 49 21.31 0.64 -12.10
CA THR A 49 22.40 0.12 -11.27
C THR A 49 22.14 0.45 -9.80
N GLY A 50 22.30 -0.53 -8.91
CA GLY A 50 22.23 -0.36 -7.46
C GLY A 50 23.51 0.21 -6.83
N PRO A 51 23.49 0.58 -5.53
CA PRO A 51 24.62 1.21 -4.85
C PRO A 51 25.93 0.39 -4.83
N TYR A 52 25.86 -0.94 -5.01
CA TYR A 52 27.03 -1.82 -5.08
C TYR A 52 27.28 -2.38 -6.49
N GLY A 53 26.73 -1.73 -7.53
CA GLY A 53 26.91 -2.15 -8.91
C GLY A 53 25.94 -3.25 -9.36
N GLU A 54 24.90 -3.56 -8.59
CA GLU A 54 23.90 -4.57 -8.98
C GLU A 54 23.11 -4.08 -10.20
N LEU A 55 23.09 -4.83 -11.30
CA LEU A 55 22.41 -4.44 -12.54
C LEU A 55 21.00 -5.04 -12.58
N PHE A 56 20.01 -4.17 -12.79
CA PHE A 56 18.60 -4.54 -12.93
C PHE A 56 18.06 -4.10 -14.29
N SER A 57 17.58 -5.06 -15.06
CA SER A 57 16.76 -4.79 -16.24
C SER A 57 15.34 -4.37 -15.82
N VAL A 58 14.78 -3.39 -16.53
CA VAL A 58 13.52 -2.72 -16.17
C VAL A 58 12.46 -2.95 -17.25
N CYS A 59 11.27 -3.37 -16.85
CA CYS A 59 10.13 -3.60 -17.76
C CYS A 59 8.80 -3.17 -17.12
N THR A 60 7.93 -2.50 -17.87
CA THR A 60 6.55 -2.21 -17.42
C THR A 60 5.68 -3.45 -17.63
N VAL A 61 5.28 -4.11 -16.54
CA VAL A 61 4.41 -5.29 -16.57
C VAL A 61 2.96 -4.91 -16.84
N ALA A 62 2.50 -3.80 -16.28
CA ALA A 62 1.13 -3.30 -16.44
C ALA A 62 1.07 -1.77 -16.37
N SER A 63 0.03 -1.19 -16.96
CA SER A 63 -0.28 0.24 -16.91
C SER A 63 -1.79 0.48 -16.92
N GLY A 64 -2.23 1.71 -16.66
CA GLY A 64 -3.65 2.07 -16.65
C GLY A 64 -4.45 1.37 -15.54
N LEU A 65 -3.80 1.03 -14.43
CA LEU A 65 -4.46 0.52 -13.23
C LEU A 65 -5.15 1.67 -12.48
N SER A 66 -6.16 1.35 -11.66
CA SER A 66 -7.01 2.33 -10.97
C SER A 66 -6.62 2.48 -9.48
N ASP A 67 -5.46 3.10 -9.25
CA ASP A 67 -4.68 3.13 -7.99
C ASP A 67 -4.40 1.71 -7.48
N PRO A 68 -3.40 0.99 -8.03
CA PRO A 68 -3.05 -0.36 -7.59
C PRO A 68 -2.47 -0.33 -6.17
N TRP A 69 -3.15 -0.93 -5.20
CA TRP A 69 -2.87 -0.77 -3.77
C TRP A 69 -2.06 -1.94 -3.17
N GLU A 70 -2.58 -3.16 -3.29
CA GLU A 70 -1.87 -4.40 -2.95
C GLU A 70 -1.39 -5.08 -4.24
N ILE A 71 -0.13 -5.52 -4.29
CA ILE A 71 0.38 -6.48 -5.26
C ILE A 71 1.03 -7.66 -4.52
N THR A 72 0.75 -8.88 -4.95
CA THR A 72 1.42 -10.07 -4.41
C THR A 72 1.56 -11.14 -5.49
N VAL A 73 2.59 -11.99 -5.40
CA VAL A 73 2.72 -13.13 -6.31
C VAL A 73 1.84 -14.27 -5.78
N GLY A 74 0.81 -14.61 -6.54
CA GLY A 74 -0.07 -15.72 -6.20
C GLY A 74 0.59 -17.09 -6.37
N PRO A 75 0.00 -18.15 -5.79
CA PRO A 75 0.50 -19.54 -5.92
C PRO A 75 0.43 -20.08 -7.36
N ASP A 76 -0.19 -19.33 -8.27
CA ASP A 76 -0.26 -19.55 -9.72
C ASP A 76 0.80 -18.77 -10.52
N GLN A 77 1.71 -18.06 -9.85
CA GLN A 77 2.74 -17.18 -10.42
C GLN A 77 2.21 -15.94 -11.19
N TYR A 78 0.92 -15.61 -11.03
CA TYR A 78 0.39 -14.31 -11.47
C TYR A 78 0.63 -13.28 -10.38
N LEU A 79 0.78 -12.01 -10.77
CA LEU A 79 0.60 -10.90 -9.84
C LEU A 79 -0.89 -10.72 -9.58
N TRP A 80 -1.30 -10.93 -8.34
CA TRP A 80 -2.63 -10.57 -7.86
C TRP A 80 -2.59 -9.12 -7.39
N VAL A 81 -3.56 -8.32 -7.80
CA VAL A 81 -3.55 -6.86 -7.66
C VAL A 81 -4.90 -6.35 -7.16
N THR A 82 -4.94 -5.54 -6.10
CA THR A 82 -6.13 -4.73 -5.79
C THR A 82 -6.05 -3.36 -6.46
N GLU A 83 -7.11 -2.92 -7.12
CA GLU A 83 -7.24 -1.56 -7.63
C GLU A 83 -8.15 -0.76 -6.70
N SER A 84 -7.58 0.12 -5.87
CA SER A 84 -8.25 0.78 -4.74
C SER A 84 -9.43 1.63 -5.17
N ARG A 85 -9.23 2.54 -6.14
CA ARG A 85 -10.35 3.28 -6.73
C ARG A 85 -11.20 2.42 -7.65
N GLY A 86 -10.64 1.32 -8.18
CA GLY A 86 -11.35 0.43 -9.09
C GLY A 86 -12.37 -0.48 -8.41
N TYR A 87 -12.15 -0.79 -7.12
CA TYR A 87 -12.82 -1.87 -6.38
C TYR A 87 -12.72 -3.22 -7.11
N ARG A 88 -11.60 -3.46 -7.81
CA ARG A 88 -11.36 -4.70 -8.57
C ARG A 88 -10.17 -5.45 -8.00
N VAL A 89 -10.28 -6.78 -7.96
CA VAL A 89 -9.12 -7.66 -7.85
C VAL A 89 -8.79 -8.17 -9.25
N CYS A 90 -7.54 -8.03 -9.66
CA CYS A 90 -7.02 -8.50 -10.94
C CYS A 90 -5.93 -9.57 -10.74
N ARG A 91 -5.77 -10.44 -11.74
CA ARG A 91 -4.56 -11.25 -11.95
C ARG A 91 -3.86 -10.74 -13.20
N ILE A 92 -2.53 -10.60 -13.14
CA ILE A 92 -1.70 -10.12 -14.25
C ILE A 92 -0.53 -11.08 -14.44
N HIS A 93 -0.37 -11.64 -15.65
CA HIS A 93 0.75 -12.54 -15.93
C HIS A 93 2.05 -11.72 -16.12
N PRO A 94 3.10 -11.91 -15.29
CA PRO A 94 4.22 -10.98 -15.21
C PRO A 94 5.09 -10.90 -16.47
N LEU A 95 5.04 -11.91 -17.35
CA LEU A 95 5.85 -11.97 -18.58
C LEU A 95 5.10 -11.62 -19.87
N THR A 96 3.76 -11.56 -19.83
CA THR A 96 2.92 -11.34 -21.04
C THR A 96 1.91 -10.19 -20.89
N SER A 97 1.87 -9.54 -19.72
CA SER A 97 0.96 -8.43 -19.39
C SER A 97 -0.54 -8.77 -19.49
N ILE A 98 -0.91 -10.03 -19.67
CA ILE A 98 -2.32 -10.47 -19.76
C ILE A 98 -2.98 -10.24 -18.39
N LYS A 99 -3.91 -9.28 -18.35
CA LYS A 99 -4.72 -8.94 -17.17
C LYS A 99 -6.12 -9.56 -17.27
N SER A 100 -6.56 -10.23 -16.21
CA SER A 100 -7.96 -10.61 -15.99
C SER A 100 -8.47 -10.01 -14.68
N VAL A 101 -9.73 -9.55 -14.65
CA VAL A 101 -10.41 -9.15 -13.40
C VAL A 101 -11.02 -10.40 -12.80
N VAL A 102 -10.61 -10.79 -11.59
CA VAL A 102 -11.19 -11.96 -10.88
C VAL A 102 -12.38 -11.59 -10.00
N LEU A 103 -12.46 -10.34 -9.53
CA LEU A 103 -13.53 -9.82 -8.69
C LEU A 103 -13.80 -8.34 -8.98
N ASN A 104 -15.07 -7.93 -8.86
CA ASN A 104 -15.49 -6.54 -8.80
C ASN A 104 -16.37 -6.34 -7.55
N LEU A 105 -16.03 -5.34 -6.73
CA LEU A 105 -16.67 -4.96 -5.48
C LEU A 105 -17.22 -3.53 -5.51
N ASP A 106 -17.30 -2.89 -6.68
CA ASP A 106 -17.82 -1.51 -6.79
C ASP A 106 -19.27 -1.38 -6.30
N SER A 107 -20.06 -2.45 -6.45
CA SER A 107 -21.43 -2.60 -5.91
C SER A 107 -21.49 -3.09 -4.45
N ALA A 108 -20.34 -3.43 -3.84
CA ALA A 108 -20.23 -3.85 -2.43
C ALA A 108 -19.90 -2.68 -1.49
N LYS A 109 -20.19 -1.45 -1.93
CA LYS A 109 -20.14 -0.22 -1.12
C LYS A 109 -21.36 0.67 -1.36
N ASN A 110 -21.78 1.45 -0.35
CA ASN A 110 -22.98 2.31 -0.46
C ASN A 110 -22.74 3.67 -1.14
N PHE A 111 -21.55 3.95 -1.67
CA PHE A 111 -21.19 5.26 -2.24
C PHE A 111 -20.58 5.16 -3.65
N PRO A 112 -20.87 6.11 -4.57
CA PRO A 112 -20.30 6.14 -5.91
C PRO A 112 -18.85 6.66 -5.92
N ARG A 113 -18.24 6.61 -7.10
CA ARG A 113 -16.95 7.27 -7.39
C ARG A 113 -17.10 8.78 -7.45
N TYR A 114 -17.16 9.45 -6.30
CA TYR A 114 -17.29 10.93 -6.23
C TYR A 114 -16.21 11.68 -7.01
N ASP A 115 -15.01 11.11 -7.16
CA ASP A 115 -13.91 11.66 -7.96
C ASP A 115 -14.09 11.51 -9.49
N LEU A 116 -15.15 10.85 -9.94
CA LEU A 116 -15.56 10.74 -11.35
C LEU A 116 -16.92 11.43 -11.61
N LEU A 117 -17.53 12.06 -10.59
CA LEU A 117 -18.80 12.78 -10.71
C LEU A 117 -18.57 14.29 -10.77
N PRO A 118 -19.41 15.05 -11.50
CA PRO A 118 -19.46 16.51 -11.40
C PRO A 118 -19.69 17.00 -9.95
N GLU A 119 -19.34 18.24 -9.65
CA GLU A 119 -19.50 18.81 -8.30
C GLU A 119 -20.98 18.87 -7.88
N GLU A 120 -21.88 19.11 -8.83
CA GLU A 120 -23.33 19.15 -8.64
C GLU A 120 -23.92 17.78 -8.29
N GLN A 121 -23.25 16.68 -8.69
CA GLN A 121 -23.69 15.31 -8.44
C GLN A 121 -23.01 14.69 -7.22
N SER A 122 -21.75 15.04 -6.95
CA SER A 122 -21.05 14.63 -5.72
C SER A 122 -21.46 15.47 -4.50
N GLY A 123 -21.88 16.72 -4.70
CA GLY A 123 -22.06 17.71 -3.62
C GLY A 123 -20.73 18.11 -2.97
N GLY A 124 -19.60 17.95 -3.67
CA GLY A 124 -18.26 18.16 -3.11
C GLY A 124 -17.81 17.09 -2.11
N LYS A 125 -18.45 15.92 -2.08
CA LYS A 125 -18.03 14.77 -1.24
C LYS A 125 -16.63 14.31 -1.63
N PRO A 126 -15.71 14.13 -0.66
CA PRO A 126 -14.34 13.74 -0.95
C PRO A 126 -14.26 12.26 -1.34
N TRP A 127 -13.28 11.94 -2.19
CA TRP A 127 -12.79 10.58 -2.29
C TRP A 127 -11.78 10.31 -1.15
N PRO A 128 -11.94 9.24 -0.35
CA PRO A 128 -10.98 8.90 0.71
C PRO A 128 -9.60 8.50 0.16
N GLN A 129 -8.55 8.55 0.98
CA GLN A 129 -7.22 8.02 0.60
C GLN A 129 -7.21 6.55 0.13
N SER A 130 -8.26 5.81 0.47
CA SER A 130 -8.34 4.36 0.33
C SER A 130 -9.56 3.94 -0.48
N GLY A 131 -9.77 2.63 -0.63
CA GLY A 131 -10.92 2.09 -1.34
C GLY A 131 -11.02 0.60 -1.08
N LEU A 132 -10.83 -0.22 -2.11
CA LEU A 132 -10.34 -1.59 -1.92
C LEU A 132 -8.86 -1.54 -1.51
N MET A 133 -8.54 -1.98 -0.30
CA MET A 133 -7.21 -1.87 0.28
C MET A 133 -6.47 -3.21 0.17
N GLY A 134 -5.99 -3.73 1.29
CA GLY A 134 -5.13 -4.89 1.32
C GLY A 134 -5.80 -6.21 0.97
N MET A 135 -4.95 -7.17 0.62
CA MET A 135 -5.34 -8.51 0.19
C MET A 135 -4.32 -9.55 0.66
N ALA A 136 -4.80 -10.60 1.32
CA ALA A 136 -3.98 -11.75 1.69
C ALA A 136 -4.51 -13.04 1.06
N ILE A 137 -3.61 -13.89 0.56
CA ILE A 137 -3.92 -15.23 0.02
C ILE A 137 -3.55 -16.26 1.08
N HIS A 138 -4.42 -17.24 1.37
CA HIS A 138 -4.14 -18.22 2.43
C HIS A 138 -2.93 -19.11 2.09
N PRO A 139 -1.98 -19.36 3.01
CA PRO A 139 -0.82 -20.21 2.73
C PRO A 139 -1.16 -21.64 2.24
N ASN A 140 -2.32 -22.19 2.65
CA ASN A 140 -2.81 -23.50 2.19
C ASN A 140 -3.76 -23.41 0.97
N PHE A 141 -3.66 -22.35 0.16
CA PHE A 141 -4.51 -22.07 -1.01
C PHE A 141 -4.69 -23.24 -1.96
N ALA A 142 -3.58 -23.85 -2.38
CA ALA A 142 -3.55 -24.93 -3.36
C ALA A 142 -3.87 -26.32 -2.78
N LYS A 143 -4.26 -26.40 -1.49
CA LYS A 143 -4.51 -27.68 -0.77
C LYS A 143 -5.97 -27.80 -0.32
N GLU A 144 -6.36 -26.94 0.62
CA GLU A 144 -7.57 -27.12 1.45
C GLU A 144 -8.33 -25.81 1.68
N HIS A 145 -7.66 -24.67 1.54
CA HIS A 145 -8.18 -23.36 1.91
C HIS A 145 -7.96 -22.37 0.76
N PRO A 146 -8.64 -22.53 -0.40
CA PRO A 146 -8.53 -21.67 -1.57
C PRO A 146 -9.19 -20.30 -1.29
N TYR A 147 -8.64 -19.56 -0.33
CA TYR A 147 -9.25 -18.40 0.28
C TYR A 147 -8.40 -17.16 0.06
N VAL A 148 -9.06 -16.06 -0.32
CA VAL A 148 -8.48 -14.72 -0.39
C VAL A 148 -9.25 -13.81 0.56
N TYR A 149 -8.53 -13.04 1.36
CA TYR A 149 -9.06 -12.10 2.34
C TYR A 149 -8.87 -10.70 1.79
N LEU A 150 -9.91 -9.86 1.84
CA LEU A 150 -9.91 -8.50 1.30
C LEU A 150 -10.44 -7.52 2.34
N ALA A 151 -9.83 -6.34 2.41
CA ALA A 151 -10.31 -5.20 3.19
C ALA A 151 -10.76 -4.05 2.27
N TRP A 152 -11.93 -3.46 2.49
CA TRP A 152 -12.38 -2.30 1.71
C TRP A 152 -13.27 -1.33 2.50
N LEU A 153 -13.30 -0.06 2.08
CA LEU A 153 -14.28 0.90 2.56
C LEU A 153 -15.66 0.58 1.97
N SER A 154 -16.54 0.03 2.80
CA SER A 154 -17.85 -0.51 2.39
C SER A 154 -19.00 0.47 2.60
N SER A 155 -18.84 1.49 3.45
CA SER A 155 -19.86 2.53 3.59
C SER A 155 -19.27 3.89 3.92
N PHE A 156 -19.99 4.94 3.49
CA PHE A 156 -19.80 6.32 3.92
C PHE A 156 -21.06 6.77 4.66
N ALA A 157 -20.91 7.28 5.89
CA ALA A 157 -22.04 7.74 6.71
C ALA A 157 -22.73 8.98 6.13
N GLY A 158 -21.97 9.82 5.40
CA GLY A 158 -22.48 11.01 4.72
C GLY A 158 -22.96 10.78 3.29
N ALA A 159 -23.12 9.53 2.83
CA ALA A 159 -23.45 9.22 1.43
C ALA A 159 -24.72 9.93 0.95
N ASP A 160 -25.79 9.88 1.76
CA ASP A 160 -27.10 10.47 1.48
C ASP A 160 -27.26 11.91 2.02
N SER A 161 -26.19 12.48 2.60
CA SER A 161 -26.20 13.83 3.18
C SER A 161 -25.98 14.91 2.10
N THR A 162 -26.48 16.12 2.35
CA THR A 162 -26.15 17.30 1.53
C THR A 162 -24.69 17.74 1.71
N GLY A 163 -24.15 18.45 0.72
CA GLY A 163 -22.76 18.89 0.74
C GLY A 163 -21.76 17.73 0.88
N LYS A 164 -20.65 17.98 1.60
CA LYS A 164 -19.51 17.06 1.70
C LYS A 164 -19.77 15.78 2.49
N GLY A 165 -20.87 15.68 3.24
CA GLY A 165 -21.18 14.52 4.09
C GLY A 165 -20.21 14.27 5.26
N CYS A 166 -19.36 15.25 5.58
CA CYS A 166 -18.38 15.18 6.67
C CYS A 166 -18.83 16.04 7.85
N LEU A 167 -18.40 15.72 9.08
CA LEU A 167 -18.83 16.44 10.26
C LEU A 167 -18.17 17.83 10.39
N GLU A 168 -18.98 18.81 10.80
CA GLU A 168 -18.55 20.20 11.01
C GLU A 168 -17.49 20.35 12.12
N GLY A 169 -16.75 21.46 12.10
CA GLY A 169 -15.64 21.71 13.02
C GLY A 169 -14.45 20.78 12.80
N ASN A 170 -14.12 20.50 11.54
CA ASN A 170 -13.00 19.64 11.12
C ASN A 170 -13.01 18.25 11.79
N LYS A 171 -14.19 17.64 11.96
CA LYS A 171 -14.37 16.33 12.63
C LYS A 171 -14.25 15.13 11.69
N GLY A 172 -13.99 15.35 10.41
CA GLY A 172 -13.73 14.30 9.43
C GLY A 172 -14.96 13.68 8.76
N CYS A 173 -14.68 12.83 7.77
CA CYS A 173 -15.65 12.09 6.98
C CYS A 173 -15.67 10.63 7.46
N PHE A 174 -16.80 10.14 7.95
CA PHE A 174 -16.87 8.81 8.59
C PHE A 174 -17.23 7.71 7.59
N PHE A 175 -16.30 6.79 7.35
CA PHE A 175 -16.51 5.57 6.58
C PHE A 175 -16.51 4.34 7.50
N LYS A 176 -16.77 3.15 6.94
CA LYS A 176 -16.50 1.86 7.59
C LYS A 176 -15.66 0.98 6.68
N THR A 177 -14.74 0.26 7.29
CA THR A 177 -13.97 -0.82 6.68
C THR A 177 -14.67 -2.16 6.90
N THR A 178 -14.80 -2.94 5.84
CA THR A 178 -15.19 -4.36 5.90
C THR A 178 -14.01 -5.25 5.53
N ILE A 179 -13.79 -6.30 6.31
CA ILE A 179 -12.90 -7.43 5.99
C ILE A 179 -13.78 -8.65 5.69
N ALA A 180 -13.52 -9.32 4.57
CA ALA A 180 -14.19 -10.57 4.22
C ALA A 180 -13.26 -11.59 3.55
N ARG A 181 -13.58 -12.87 3.74
CA ARG A 181 -12.96 -14.01 3.06
C ARG A 181 -13.80 -14.41 1.84
N PHE A 182 -13.15 -14.66 0.71
CA PHE A 182 -13.75 -15.17 -0.51
C PHE A 182 -13.18 -16.55 -0.87
N SER A 183 -14.00 -17.41 -1.47
CA SER A 183 -13.56 -18.68 -2.06
C SER A 183 -13.07 -18.44 -3.50
N TYR A 184 -11.89 -18.94 -3.87
CA TYR A 184 -11.44 -18.94 -5.26
C TYR A 184 -11.93 -20.18 -6.00
N ASN A 185 -12.68 -19.94 -7.07
CA ASN A 185 -13.16 -20.98 -7.97
C ASN A 185 -12.19 -21.10 -9.15
N ALA A 186 -11.38 -22.16 -9.15
CA ALA A 186 -10.35 -22.37 -10.18
C ALA A 186 -10.92 -22.58 -11.59
N SER A 187 -12.15 -23.09 -11.71
CA SER A 187 -12.81 -23.35 -13.00
C SER A 187 -13.34 -22.08 -13.65
N THR A 188 -13.86 -21.14 -12.87
CA THR A 188 -14.33 -19.82 -13.36
C THR A 188 -13.22 -18.76 -13.34
N GLN A 189 -12.14 -19.03 -12.59
CA GLN A 189 -11.07 -18.09 -12.22
C GLN A 189 -11.61 -16.83 -11.52
N ARG A 190 -12.58 -17.01 -10.61
CA ARG A 190 -13.25 -15.94 -9.86
C ARG A 190 -13.08 -16.08 -8.35
N LEU A 191 -13.20 -14.95 -7.66
CA LEU A 191 -13.51 -14.93 -6.23
C LEU A 191 -15.02 -14.90 -6.05
N GLU A 192 -15.53 -15.81 -5.24
CA GLU A 192 -16.94 -16.11 -5.04
C GLU A 192 -17.23 -16.25 -3.53
N GLN A 193 -18.51 -16.36 -3.13
CA GLN A 193 -18.93 -16.70 -1.75
C GLN A 193 -18.28 -15.84 -0.64
N PRO A 194 -18.54 -14.51 -0.59
CA PRO A 194 -18.04 -13.65 0.49
C PRO A 194 -18.56 -14.08 1.87
N VAL A 195 -17.65 -14.22 2.83
CA VAL A 195 -17.94 -14.44 4.25
C VAL A 195 -17.34 -13.28 5.03
N ILE A 196 -18.19 -12.45 5.65
CA ILE A 196 -17.76 -11.29 6.44
C ILE A 196 -17.04 -11.76 7.70
N ILE A 197 -15.84 -11.22 7.92
CA ILE A 197 -15.04 -11.37 9.13
C ILE A 197 -15.37 -10.24 10.10
N CYS A 198 -15.35 -8.99 9.62
CA CYS A 198 -15.70 -7.80 10.39
C CYS A 198 -16.22 -6.70 9.45
N ASP A 199 -17.27 -5.97 9.84
CA ASP A 199 -17.85 -4.84 9.09
C ASP A 199 -18.10 -3.59 9.97
N THR A 200 -17.42 -3.54 11.12
CA THR A 200 -17.53 -2.48 12.14
C THR A 200 -16.24 -1.67 12.35
N ILE A 201 -15.15 -2.00 11.64
CA ILE A 201 -13.87 -1.28 11.74
C ILE A 201 -14.07 0.15 11.19
N PRO A 202 -13.59 1.19 11.89
CA PRO A 202 -13.66 2.57 11.40
C PRO A 202 -12.99 2.76 10.03
N GLY A 203 -13.42 3.80 9.33
CA GLY A 203 -12.77 4.32 8.13
C GLY A 203 -12.91 5.85 8.06
N SER A 204 -12.03 6.48 7.29
CA SER A 204 -11.94 7.93 7.17
C SER A 204 -11.52 8.36 5.76
N ASN A 205 -11.64 9.65 5.48
CA ASN A 205 -10.99 10.27 4.32
C ASN A 205 -9.45 10.23 4.39
N ASP A 206 -8.86 9.99 5.56
CA ASP A 206 -7.43 10.09 5.86
C ASP A 206 -6.99 8.94 6.80
N HIS A 207 -5.73 8.47 6.67
CA HIS A 207 -5.11 7.42 7.50
C HIS A 207 -5.99 6.19 7.82
N ASN A 208 -6.36 5.40 6.81
CA ASN A 208 -7.06 4.14 7.06
C ASN A 208 -6.11 3.00 7.50
N GLY A 209 -4.79 3.14 7.41
CA GLY A 209 -3.87 2.00 7.43
C GLY A 209 -4.05 1.18 6.16
N GLY A 210 -4.50 -0.07 6.28
CA GLY A 210 -5.15 -0.78 5.17
C GLY A 210 -4.48 -2.05 4.66
N ARG A 211 -3.42 -2.58 5.28
CA ARG A 211 -2.75 -3.81 4.82
C ARG A 211 -3.30 -5.07 5.47
N LEU A 212 -3.36 -6.17 4.73
CA LEU A 212 -3.63 -7.51 5.25
C LEU A 212 -2.40 -8.40 5.14
N LEU A 213 -2.09 -9.14 6.20
CA LEU A 213 -1.01 -10.13 6.24
C LEU A 213 -1.54 -11.43 6.86
N ILE A 214 -1.14 -12.59 6.33
CA ILE A 214 -1.33 -13.86 7.04
C ILE A 214 0.02 -14.31 7.58
N ALA A 215 0.13 -14.39 8.90
CA ALA A 215 1.35 -14.80 9.59
C ALA A 215 1.07 -15.92 10.61
N PRO A 216 1.99 -16.88 10.77
CA PRO A 216 1.83 -17.97 11.72
C PRO A 216 2.22 -17.56 13.16
N VAL A 217 1.31 -17.79 14.11
CA VAL A 217 1.56 -17.70 15.55
C VAL A 217 1.29 -19.09 16.15
N ASN A 218 2.24 -19.66 16.88
CA ASN A 218 2.14 -21.01 17.46
C ASN A 218 1.69 -22.07 16.44
N ASN A 219 2.27 -22.02 15.23
CA ASN A 219 1.96 -22.85 14.05
C ASN A 219 0.56 -22.68 13.41
N ASN A 220 -0.32 -21.84 13.97
CA ASN A 220 -1.62 -21.51 13.39
C ASN A 220 -1.54 -20.20 12.58
N TYR A 221 -2.21 -20.15 11.43
CA TYR A 221 -2.25 -18.94 10.58
C TYR A 221 -3.33 -17.96 11.02
N TYR A 222 -2.93 -16.72 11.31
CA TYR A 222 -3.82 -15.62 11.67
C TYR A 222 -3.74 -14.48 10.65
N LEU A 223 -4.86 -13.78 10.46
CA LEU A 223 -5.00 -12.63 9.57
C LEU A 223 -4.77 -11.35 10.38
N PHE A 224 -3.71 -10.62 10.07
CA PHE A 224 -3.39 -9.33 10.65
C PHE A 224 -3.90 -8.20 9.75
N TYR A 225 -4.40 -7.11 10.34
CA TYR A 225 -4.87 -5.93 9.60
C TYR A 225 -4.37 -4.63 10.25
N THR A 226 -3.79 -3.71 9.46
CA THR A 226 -3.40 -2.38 9.96
C THR A 226 -4.55 -1.39 9.88
N VAL A 227 -4.78 -0.64 10.96
CA VAL A 227 -5.79 0.43 11.04
C VAL A 227 -5.12 1.72 11.50
N GLY A 228 -5.16 2.75 10.67
CA GLY A 228 -4.65 4.07 11.04
C GLY A 228 -5.57 4.80 12.03
N ASP A 229 -5.15 5.99 12.46
CA ASP A 229 -5.83 6.83 13.44
C ASP A 229 -6.96 7.70 12.87
N MET A 230 -7.40 7.40 11.64
CA MET A 230 -8.44 8.12 10.89
C MET A 230 -8.08 9.58 10.56
N GLY A 231 -6.82 9.98 10.73
CA GLY A 231 -6.33 11.34 10.56
C GLY A 231 -6.67 12.26 11.73
N ALA A 232 -7.11 11.71 12.87
CA ALA A 232 -7.52 12.49 14.04
C ALA A 232 -6.47 13.56 14.41
N GLY A 233 -6.88 14.82 14.57
CA GLY A 233 -5.97 15.90 14.96
C GLY A 233 -5.19 16.57 13.81
N GLN A 234 -5.40 16.20 12.54
CA GLN A 234 -4.80 16.91 11.38
C GLN A 234 -5.80 17.30 10.28
N TYR A 235 -5.51 18.38 9.55
CA TYR A 235 -6.28 18.85 8.39
C TYR A 235 -7.82 18.91 8.64
N GLY A 236 -8.64 18.39 7.72
CA GLY A 236 -10.11 18.30 7.88
C GLY A 236 -10.60 17.31 8.94
N ASN A 237 -9.68 16.67 9.66
CA ASN A 237 -9.90 15.81 10.82
C ASN A 237 -9.33 16.43 12.12
N ALA A 238 -8.87 17.68 12.11
CA ALA A 238 -8.23 18.33 13.26
C ALA A 238 -9.10 18.53 14.51
N GLY A 239 -10.42 18.42 14.37
CA GLY A 239 -11.40 18.38 15.46
C GLY A 239 -11.90 16.98 15.83
N ARG A 240 -11.39 15.92 15.19
CA ARG A 240 -11.71 14.52 15.50
C ARG A 240 -10.85 14.02 16.66
N SER A 241 -11.46 13.46 17.71
CA SER A 241 -10.73 12.81 18.81
C SER A 241 -9.83 11.66 18.30
N ASN A 242 -8.61 11.57 18.82
CA ASN A 242 -7.70 10.46 18.54
C ASN A 242 -7.92 9.31 19.55
N HIS A 243 -7.93 8.06 19.06
CA HIS A 243 -8.16 6.86 19.88
C HIS A 243 -7.01 5.82 19.78
N ALA A 244 -5.84 6.18 19.25
CA ALA A 244 -4.72 5.26 19.04
C ALA A 244 -4.27 4.58 20.36
N GLN A 245 -4.25 5.33 21.46
CA GLN A 245 -3.95 4.85 22.81
C GLN A 245 -5.10 4.09 23.50
N GLN A 246 -6.30 4.05 22.93
CA GLN A 246 -7.46 3.37 23.52
C GLN A 246 -7.63 1.95 22.95
N THR A 247 -7.37 0.93 23.75
CA THR A 247 -7.42 -0.48 23.32
C THR A 247 -8.84 -1.03 23.09
N GLY A 248 -9.87 -0.32 23.58
CA GLY A 248 -11.29 -0.56 23.26
C GLY A 248 -11.77 0.03 21.92
N SER A 249 -10.88 0.69 21.16
CA SER A 249 -11.16 1.23 19.82
C SER A 249 -10.24 0.57 18.79
N TYR A 250 -10.72 0.41 17.55
CA TYR A 250 -9.92 -0.12 16.45
C TYR A 250 -9.10 0.93 15.70
N GLU A 251 -9.23 2.23 15.99
CA GLU A 251 -8.42 3.29 15.36
C GLU A 251 -6.99 3.28 15.92
N GLY A 252 -5.97 3.37 15.06
CA GLY A 252 -4.55 3.41 15.43
C GLY A 252 -4.02 2.10 16.03
N LYS A 253 -4.25 0.98 15.33
CA LYS A 253 -4.02 -0.41 15.79
C LYS A 253 -3.41 -1.32 14.71
N VAL A 254 -2.78 -2.40 15.15
CA VAL A 254 -2.79 -3.66 14.38
C VAL A 254 -3.84 -4.58 15.02
N LEU A 255 -4.71 -5.16 14.20
CA LEU A 255 -5.69 -6.17 14.60
C LEU A 255 -5.20 -7.58 14.19
N ARG A 256 -5.63 -8.62 14.92
CA ARG A 256 -5.43 -10.03 14.60
C ARG A 256 -6.76 -10.79 14.66
N PHE A 257 -7.08 -11.47 13.57
CA PHE A 257 -8.25 -12.31 13.36
C PHE A 257 -7.85 -13.76 13.04
N CYS A 258 -8.74 -14.72 13.23
CA CYS A 258 -8.60 -16.09 12.76
C CYS A 258 -8.76 -16.16 11.22
N THR A 259 -7.99 -17.00 10.52
CA THR A 259 -8.21 -17.25 9.08
C THR A 259 -9.39 -18.20 8.83
N ILE A 260 -9.59 -19.13 9.76
CA ILE A 260 -10.70 -20.09 9.81
C ILE A 260 -11.46 -19.80 11.11
N PRO A 261 -12.81 -19.74 11.12
CA PRO A 261 -13.54 -19.42 12.32
C PRO A 261 -13.36 -20.54 13.36
N ASP A 262 -13.27 -20.17 14.63
CA ASP A 262 -13.24 -21.14 15.73
C ASP A 262 -14.66 -21.54 16.18
N ASN A 263 -14.81 -22.06 17.40
CA ASN A 263 -16.05 -22.64 17.91
C ASN A 263 -17.02 -21.62 18.53
N ASP A 264 -16.66 -20.34 18.64
CA ASP A 264 -17.54 -19.36 19.26
C ASP A 264 -18.80 -19.09 18.41
N THR A 265 -19.91 -18.78 19.08
CA THR A 265 -21.23 -18.67 18.42
C THR A 265 -21.55 -17.27 17.92
N GLY A 266 -20.83 -16.25 18.39
CA GLY A 266 -20.99 -14.87 17.97
C GLY A 266 -20.61 -14.63 16.50
N ARG A 267 -21.28 -13.65 15.86
CA ARG A 267 -21.10 -13.37 14.42
C ARG A 267 -19.65 -13.02 14.07
N TYR A 268 -19.02 -12.20 14.91
CA TYR A 268 -17.66 -11.70 14.76
C TYR A 268 -16.68 -12.47 15.67
N ASP A 269 -17.16 -12.85 16.84
CA ASP A 269 -16.43 -13.47 17.96
C ASP A 269 -15.56 -14.66 17.49
N LYS A 270 -16.16 -15.60 16.74
CA LYS A 270 -15.46 -16.74 16.13
C LYS A 270 -14.28 -16.41 15.20
N TRP A 271 -14.12 -15.14 14.82
CA TRP A 271 -12.99 -14.65 14.03
C TRP A 271 -11.95 -13.92 14.89
N ILE A 272 -12.13 -13.80 16.20
CA ILE A 272 -11.22 -13.11 17.12
C ILE A 272 -10.51 -14.17 17.98
N PRO A 273 -9.19 -14.37 17.84
CA PRO A 273 -8.48 -15.40 18.59
C PRO A 273 -8.67 -15.21 20.10
N ASN A 274 -9.10 -16.27 20.78
CA ASN A 274 -9.32 -16.26 22.23
C ASN A 274 -8.06 -15.89 23.04
N ASP A 275 -6.84 -16.00 22.48
CA ASP A 275 -5.60 -15.52 23.10
C ASP A 275 -5.23 -14.04 22.78
N ASN A 276 -6.08 -13.25 22.13
CA ASN A 276 -5.79 -11.83 21.85
C ASN A 276 -5.51 -11.03 23.14
N PRO A 277 -4.49 -10.14 23.15
CA PRO A 277 -3.98 -9.52 24.38
C PRO A 277 -4.96 -8.59 25.12
N PHE A 278 -6.03 -8.15 24.46
CA PHE A 278 -7.03 -7.24 25.03
C PHE A 278 -8.45 -7.82 25.06
N ASN A 279 -8.57 -9.15 25.00
CA ASN A 279 -9.83 -9.85 25.26
C ASN A 279 -10.30 -9.60 26.71
N SER A 280 -11.61 -9.52 26.91
CA SER A 280 -12.25 -9.22 28.20
C SER A 280 -13.56 -10.00 28.34
N THR A 281 -14.60 -9.43 28.96
CA THR A 281 -15.98 -9.93 28.81
C THR A 281 -16.51 -9.79 27.38
N VAL A 282 -15.84 -8.99 26.55
CA VAL A 282 -16.02 -8.90 25.10
C VAL A 282 -14.68 -9.22 24.43
N GLN A 283 -14.71 -10.03 23.36
CA GLN A 283 -13.53 -10.31 22.55
C GLN A 283 -13.12 -9.08 21.73
N ASN A 284 -11.81 -8.93 21.53
CA ASN A 284 -11.20 -7.73 20.99
C ASN A 284 -10.14 -8.11 19.94
N ALA A 285 -10.28 -7.58 18.72
CA ALA A 285 -9.34 -7.89 17.64
C ALA A 285 -7.95 -7.26 17.82
N VAL A 286 -7.74 -6.31 18.75
CA VAL A 286 -6.46 -5.59 18.88
C VAL A 286 -5.31 -6.53 19.24
N TRP A 287 -4.22 -6.40 18.49
CA TRP A 287 -2.92 -7.06 18.72
C TRP A 287 -1.88 -6.09 19.25
N SER A 288 -1.74 -4.90 18.65
CA SER A 288 -0.89 -3.79 19.12
C SER A 288 -1.59 -2.44 18.91
N TYR A 289 -1.13 -1.41 19.61
CA TYR A 289 -1.78 -0.11 19.63
C TYR A 289 -0.79 1.06 19.72
N GLY A 290 -1.30 2.29 19.62
CA GLY A 290 -0.45 3.48 19.52
C GLY A 290 0.14 3.66 18.13
N HIS A 291 -0.61 3.33 17.07
CA HIS A 291 -0.21 3.52 15.66
C HIS A 291 -0.90 4.77 15.07
N ARG A 292 -0.25 5.40 14.09
CA ARG A 292 -0.76 6.54 13.30
C ARG A 292 -1.32 6.11 11.96
N ASN A 293 -0.51 5.48 11.10
CA ASN A 293 -0.87 5.12 9.73
C ASN A 293 0.14 4.11 9.14
N ALA A 294 0.18 2.90 9.70
CA ALA A 294 0.91 1.76 9.15
C ALA A 294 0.34 1.34 7.77
N GLN A 295 1.04 1.71 6.69
CA GLN A 295 0.70 1.33 5.31
C GLN A 295 1.54 0.17 4.77
N GLY A 296 2.56 -0.31 5.49
CA GLY A 296 3.20 -1.60 5.26
C GLY A 296 3.07 -2.55 6.45
N ILE A 297 2.89 -3.85 6.19
CA ILE A 297 3.09 -4.91 7.20
C ILE A 297 3.57 -6.21 6.51
N CYS A 298 4.66 -6.82 6.99
CA CYS A 298 5.21 -8.07 6.45
C CYS A 298 5.71 -9.03 7.55
N GLN A 299 6.08 -10.25 7.18
CA GLN A 299 6.59 -11.26 8.12
C GLN A 299 7.88 -11.90 7.62
N ALA A 300 8.91 -11.94 8.46
CA ALA A 300 10.16 -12.68 8.21
C ALA A 300 10.30 -13.87 9.15
N VAL A 301 10.93 -14.96 8.69
CA VAL A 301 11.36 -16.06 9.55
C VAL A 301 12.83 -15.85 9.91
N ILE A 302 13.12 -15.41 11.13
CA ILE A 302 14.47 -15.10 11.60
C ILE A 302 14.90 -16.10 12.67
N GLN A 303 15.93 -16.90 12.37
CA GLN A 303 16.39 -18.00 13.25
C GLN A 303 15.27 -18.98 13.66
N GLY A 304 14.27 -19.18 12.80
CA GLY A 304 13.07 -20.00 13.08
C GLY A 304 11.94 -19.27 13.81
N THR A 305 12.17 -18.03 14.26
CA THR A 305 11.15 -17.18 14.91
C THR A 305 10.45 -16.32 13.88
N ASN A 306 9.11 -16.31 13.89
CA ASN A 306 8.33 -15.39 13.05
C ASN A 306 8.37 -13.99 13.68
N ARG A 307 8.81 -13.00 12.90
CA ARG A 307 8.76 -11.57 13.27
C ARG A 307 7.89 -10.81 12.28
N ILE A 308 6.97 -10.01 12.79
CA ILE A 308 6.14 -9.11 11.98
C ILE A 308 6.77 -7.72 12.03
N TYR A 309 6.90 -7.06 10.88
CA TYR A 309 7.36 -5.67 10.79
C TYR A 309 6.28 -4.82 10.15
N ALA A 310 6.21 -3.54 10.51
CA ALA A 310 5.36 -2.55 9.86
C ALA A 310 6.19 -1.38 9.34
N ALA A 311 5.68 -0.71 8.31
CA ALA A 311 6.18 0.59 7.86
C ALA A 311 5.04 1.61 7.93
N GLU A 312 5.33 2.77 8.50
CA GLU A 312 4.31 3.64 9.09
C GLU A 312 4.64 5.12 8.87
N HIS A 313 3.61 5.91 8.56
CA HIS A 313 3.80 7.34 8.32
C HIS A 313 3.87 8.14 9.62
N GLY A 314 4.90 8.98 9.76
CA GLY A 314 5.05 10.00 10.79
C GLY A 314 4.38 11.33 10.42
N PRO A 315 4.21 12.26 11.39
CA PRO A 315 3.50 13.52 11.18
C PRO A 315 4.32 14.56 10.39
N PHE A 316 5.27 15.24 11.03
CA PHE A 316 6.13 16.26 10.40
C PHE A 316 7.61 15.84 10.31
N SER A 317 7.90 14.64 10.78
CA SER A 317 9.17 13.93 10.77
C SER A 317 8.84 12.46 11.07
N ASP A 318 9.87 11.61 11.25
CA ASP A 318 9.70 10.31 11.90
C ASP A 318 8.68 9.36 11.25
N ASP A 319 8.82 9.07 9.95
CA ASP A 319 8.23 7.83 9.40
C ASP A 319 8.94 6.61 10.04
N GLU A 320 8.20 5.58 10.42
CA GLU A 320 8.68 4.51 11.30
C GLU A 320 8.81 3.15 10.61
N ILE A 321 9.80 2.37 11.03
CA ILE A 321 9.92 0.93 10.77
C ILE A 321 9.80 0.18 12.09
N ASN A 322 8.65 -0.45 12.34
CA ASN A 322 8.29 -1.03 13.63
C ASN A 322 8.43 -2.55 13.63
N LEU A 323 8.95 -3.13 14.73
CA LEU A 323 8.83 -4.57 15.03
C LEU A 323 7.53 -4.78 15.81
N VAL A 324 6.54 -5.44 15.23
CA VAL A 324 5.17 -5.56 15.77
C VAL A 324 5.06 -6.74 16.74
N GLU A 325 4.80 -6.46 18.01
CA GLU A 325 4.75 -7.43 19.11
C GLU A 325 3.37 -7.48 19.81
N LYS A 326 3.06 -8.63 20.44
CA LYS A 326 1.80 -8.88 21.13
C LYS A 326 1.59 -7.95 22.32
N GLY A 327 0.55 -7.12 22.28
CA GLY A 327 0.11 -6.26 23.38
C GLY A 327 0.92 -4.98 23.56
N MET A 328 1.86 -4.68 22.65
CA MET A 328 2.78 -3.54 22.79
C MET A 328 2.19 -2.23 22.23
N ASN A 329 2.78 -1.13 22.70
CA ASN A 329 2.36 0.24 22.44
C ASN A 329 3.46 1.04 21.71
N TYR A 330 3.13 1.56 20.53
CA TYR A 330 4.05 2.25 19.61
C TYR A 330 3.99 3.79 19.76
N GLY A 331 3.56 4.28 20.93
CA GLY A 331 3.74 5.66 21.35
C GLY A 331 2.70 6.66 20.82
N HIS A 332 2.31 6.60 19.55
CA HIS A 332 1.47 7.64 18.95
C HIS A 332 0.12 7.84 19.68
N PRO A 333 -0.32 9.08 19.98
CA PRO A 333 0.30 10.37 19.69
C PRO A 333 1.02 11.01 20.90
N LEU A 334 1.58 10.18 21.80
CA LEU A 334 2.24 10.62 23.04
C LEU A 334 3.78 10.64 22.93
N VAL A 335 4.33 9.82 22.02
CA VAL A 335 5.74 9.81 21.59
C VAL A 335 5.72 9.60 20.08
N ILE A 336 6.64 10.21 19.33
CA ILE A 336 6.64 10.18 17.86
C ILE A 336 8.04 9.79 17.33
N GLY A 337 8.14 8.63 16.69
CA GLY A 337 9.45 8.05 16.37
C GLY A 337 10.14 7.54 17.64
N TYR A 338 11.37 7.99 17.86
CA TYR A 338 12.10 7.67 19.08
C TYR A 338 11.61 8.49 20.27
N ASN A 339 11.78 7.94 21.47
CA ASN A 339 11.68 8.67 22.72
C ASN A 339 12.90 9.61 22.91
N ASP A 340 13.06 10.63 22.05
CA ASP A 340 14.26 11.49 22.01
C ASP A 340 14.05 12.98 22.34
N ASN A 341 12.80 13.40 22.60
CA ASN A 341 12.33 14.77 22.89
C ASN A 341 12.13 15.69 21.66
N ASN A 342 12.21 15.16 20.44
CA ASN A 342 11.83 15.86 19.19
C ASN A 342 10.45 16.57 19.28
N TYR A 343 9.43 15.96 19.89
CA TYR A 343 8.07 16.50 19.99
C TYR A 343 7.71 17.13 21.34
N ASN A 344 8.65 17.30 22.28
CA ASN A 344 8.36 18.03 23.52
C ASN A 344 7.78 19.43 23.24
N GLN A 345 6.71 19.77 23.96
CA GLN A 345 5.90 20.99 23.78
C GLN A 345 5.20 21.13 22.41
N LEU A 346 5.21 20.09 21.57
CA LEU A 346 4.50 19.97 20.30
C LEU A 346 3.27 19.04 20.41
N ALA A 347 2.68 18.68 19.27
CA ALA A 347 1.63 17.68 19.14
C ALA A 347 1.78 17.00 17.78
N ALA A 348 1.18 15.82 17.56
CA ALA A 348 1.30 15.10 16.28
C ALA A 348 0.53 15.74 15.09
N GLY A 349 0.05 16.99 15.23
CA GLY A 349 -0.71 17.74 14.25
C GLY A 349 -0.87 19.21 14.67
N THR A 350 -1.07 20.10 13.70
CA THR A 350 -1.32 21.54 13.93
C THR A 350 -2.19 22.13 12.81
N THR A 351 -2.92 23.20 13.09
CA THR A 351 -3.70 23.95 12.08
C THR A 351 -3.91 25.42 12.46
N ARG A 352 -4.44 26.20 11.49
CA ARG A 352 -4.74 27.63 11.60
C ARG A 352 -6.15 27.93 12.12
N ASP A 353 -6.96 26.89 12.32
CA ASP A 353 -8.34 26.97 12.83
C ASP A 353 -8.37 27.15 14.35
N SER A 354 -8.24 28.39 14.82
CA SER A 354 -8.23 28.74 16.24
C SER A 354 -9.55 28.52 17.00
N SER A 355 -10.56 27.92 16.37
CA SER A 355 -11.74 27.39 17.08
C SER A 355 -11.48 26.02 17.74
N LEU A 356 -10.40 25.33 17.34
CA LEU A 356 -10.02 24.02 17.83
C LEU A 356 -9.15 24.09 19.10
N PRO A 357 -9.20 23.06 19.97
CA PRO A 357 -8.55 23.09 21.28
C PRO A 357 -7.02 22.99 21.21
N GLY A 358 -6.36 23.27 22.35
CA GLY A 358 -4.93 23.05 22.54
C GLY A 358 -4.02 24.09 21.89
N LYS A 359 -2.75 24.10 22.31
CA LYS A 359 -1.69 25.04 21.86
C LYS A 359 -1.54 25.11 20.33
N TRP A 360 -1.80 23.99 19.66
CA TRP A 360 -1.60 23.80 18.22
C TRP A 360 -2.92 23.69 17.44
N HIS A 361 -4.04 24.09 18.05
CA HIS A 361 -5.39 24.04 17.47
C HIS A 361 -5.77 22.62 16.97
N SER A 362 -5.47 21.60 17.77
CA SER A 362 -5.66 20.20 17.42
C SER A 362 -6.21 19.41 18.60
N THR A 363 -7.03 18.42 18.31
CA THR A 363 -7.48 17.39 19.26
C THR A 363 -6.40 16.38 19.67
N TYR A 364 -5.20 16.44 19.07
CA TYR A 364 -4.04 15.75 19.62
C TYR A 364 -3.68 16.30 21.02
N PRO A 365 -3.19 15.45 21.94
CA PRO A 365 -2.64 15.93 23.21
C PRO A 365 -1.40 16.80 22.97
N LEU A 366 -1.16 17.75 23.87
CA LEU A 366 0.13 18.41 23.98
C LEU A 366 1.12 17.39 24.54
N ILE A 367 2.14 17.05 23.76
CA ILE A 367 3.25 16.19 24.17
C ILE A 367 4.11 17.04 25.10
N ASN A 368 3.93 16.92 26.41
CA ASN A 368 4.66 17.77 27.36
C ASN A 368 6.14 17.38 27.48
N ASP A 369 6.37 16.07 27.60
CA ASP A 369 7.64 15.40 27.85
C ASP A 369 7.48 13.94 27.36
N GLU A 370 8.23 13.55 26.33
CA GLU A 370 8.15 12.21 25.72
C GLU A 370 8.74 11.13 26.62
N HIS A 371 9.80 11.44 27.37
CA HIS A 371 10.35 10.53 28.37
C HIS A 371 9.31 10.23 29.46
N ALA A 372 8.58 11.24 29.94
CA ALA A 372 7.50 11.04 30.91
C ALA A 372 6.35 10.21 30.32
N ASN A 373 5.99 10.42 29.06
CA ASN A 373 4.96 9.63 28.37
C ASN A 373 5.39 8.16 28.19
N ALA A 374 6.60 7.90 27.68
CA ALA A 374 7.15 6.55 27.54
C ALA A 374 7.27 5.83 28.90
N ASN A 375 7.75 6.52 29.94
CA ASN A 375 7.82 5.98 31.30
C ASN A 375 6.42 5.67 31.89
N THR A 376 5.39 6.44 31.51
CA THR A 376 4.00 6.20 31.93
C THR A 376 3.38 5.00 31.20
N ILE A 377 3.76 4.75 29.94
CA ILE A 377 3.42 3.54 29.19
C ILE A 377 4.18 2.32 29.76
N GLY A 378 5.42 2.52 30.21
CA GLY A 378 6.23 1.50 30.88
C GLY A 378 6.74 0.40 29.94
N SER A 379 6.87 -0.83 30.46
CA SER A 379 7.55 -1.95 29.78
C SER A 379 6.89 -2.45 28.49
N ILE A 380 5.70 -1.97 28.16
CA ILE A 380 5.00 -2.27 26.89
C ILE A 380 5.26 -1.22 25.80
N TYR A 381 5.94 -0.11 26.09
CA TYR A 381 6.39 0.85 25.07
C TYR A 381 7.43 0.23 24.14
N ARG A 382 7.45 0.66 22.87
CA ARG A 382 8.46 0.31 21.87
C ARG A 382 8.85 1.55 21.07
N ASP A 383 10.13 1.88 21.07
CA ASP A 383 10.78 2.65 20.01
C ASP A 383 10.74 1.87 18.68
N PRO A 384 10.76 2.56 17.52
CA PRO A 384 10.91 1.92 16.22
C PRO A 384 12.32 1.31 16.04
N LEU A 385 12.45 0.38 15.07
CA LEU A 385 13.77 -0.12 14.64
C LEU A 385 14.55 0.93 13.84
N LEU A 386 13.85 1.88 13.24
CA LEU A 386 14.38 3.02 12.48
C LEU A 386 13.32 4.12 12.35
N SER A 387 13.74 5.37 12.53
CA SER A 387 12.99 6.58 12.13
C SER A 387 13.55 7.17 10.82
N LEU A 388 12.67 7.67 9.96
CA LEU A 388 12.91 8.23 8.62
C LEU A 388 12.17 9.58 8.46
N TYR A 389 12.68 10.68 9.00
CA TYR A 389 13.92 10.83 9.78
C TYR A 389 13.63 11.69 11.02
N PRO A 390 14.36 11.49 12.13
CA PRO A 390 14.16 12.30 13.34
C PRO A 390 14.64 13.73 13.11
N VAL A 391 13.95 14.70 13.72
CA VAL A 391 14.20 16.13 13.55
C VAL A 391 14.29 16.82 14.89
N SER A 392 15.26 17.72 15.06
CA SER A 392 15.41 18.47 16.31
C SER A 392 14.15 19.28 16.66
N ASN A 393 13.77 19.27 17.94
CA ASN A 393 12.63 20.02 18.47
C ASN A 393 12.67 21.51 18.08
N ASP A 394 13.87 22.07 18.02
CA ASP A 394 14.16 23.43 17.57
C ASP A 394 13.69 23.71 16.12
N SER A 395 13.74 22.70 15.25
CA SER A 395 13.36 22.79 13.84
C SER A 395 11.88 22.49 13.64
N LEU A 396 11.35 21.50 14.38
CA LEU A 396 9.91 21.22 14.42
C LEU A 396 9.13 22.42 15.00
N THR A 397 9.62 23.06 16.06
CA THR A 397 9.00 24.27 16.63
C THR A 397 8.94 25.43 15.62
N LYS A 398 10.01 25.63 14.83
CA LYS A 398 10.02 26.63 13.74
C LYS A 398 9.01 26.27 12.64
N LEU A 399 8.94 25.00 12.25
CA LEU A 399 7.95 24.48 11.30
C LEU A 399 6.51 24.71 11.80
N PHE A 400 6.20 24.42 13.05
CA PHE A 400 4.87 24.63 13.64
C PHE A 400 4.46 26.11 13.66
N GLY A 401 5.41 27.02 13.89
CA GLY A 401 5.17 28.47 13.74
C GLY A 401 4.73 28.85 12.31
N VAL A 402 5.50 28.42 11.29
CA VAL A 402 5.17 28.68 9.88
C VAL A 402 3.83 28.03 9.46
N LEU A 403 3.51 26.86 10.01
CA LEU A 403 2.23 26.20 9.77
C LEU A 403 1.06 26.96 10.42
N GLN A 404 1.25 27.65 11.54
CA GLN A 404 0.21 28.53 12.13
C GLN A 404 0.11 29.92 11.46
N GLU A 405 1.17 30.45 10.87
CA GLU A 405 1.14 31.76 10.18
C GLU A 405 0.16 31.81 8.98
N PRO A 406 -0.90 32.64 9.01
CA PRO A 406 -1.83 32.76 7.89
C PRO A 406 -1.15 33.24 6.60
N GLY A 407 -1.57 32.70 5.46
CA GLY A 407 -1.06 33.10 4.13
C GLY A 407 0.31 32.53 3.74
N LYS A 408 1.05 31.87 4.66
CA LYS A 408 2.23 31.09 4.28
C LYS A 408 1.82 29.82 3.52
N GLU A 409 2.56 29.49 2.47
CA GLU A 409 2.55 28.14 1.89
C GLU A 409 3.04 27.13 2.94
N MET A 410 2.57 25.88 2.86
CA MET A 410 3.08 24.82 3.74
C MET A 410 4.48 24.40 3.27
N PRO A 411 5.53 24.56 4.09
CA PRO A 411 6.87 24.09 3.73
C PRO A 411 6.91 22.56 3.69
N ASP A 412 7.90 22.01 3.00
CA ASP A 412 8.17 20.58 2.99
C ASP A 412 8.99 20.15 4.22
N TRP A 413 8.85 18.90 4.66
CA TRP A 413 9.48 18.36 5.87
C TRP A 413 10.07 16.96 5.64
N PRO A 414 11.11 16.53 6.38
CA PRO A 414 11.85 15.30 6.07
C PRO A 414 11.01 14.05 6.41
N SER A 415 10.44 13.47 5.36
CA SER A 415 9.61 12.26 5.38
C SER A 415 9.73 11.57 4.02
N GLU A 416 9.53 10.26 4.02
CA GLU A 416 9.55 9.38 2.85
C GLU A 416 8.14 8.95 2.44
N ALA A 417 7.18 8.97 3.38
CA ALA A 417 5.82 8.48 3.26
C ALA A 417 5.78 6.99 2.81
N PRO A 418 6.13 6.05 3.71
CA PRO A 418 6.31 4.64 3.37
C PRO A 418 4.98 3.92 3.16
N SER A 419 4.74 3.48 1.92
CA SER A 419 3.46 2.92 1.44
C SER A 419 3.32 1.42 1.54
N SER A 420 4.42 0.70 1.76
CA SER A 420 4.47 -0.74 1.96
C SER A 420 5.82 -1.19 2.51
N ILE A 421 5.87 -2.44 2.94
CA ILE A 421 7.10 -3.15 3.34
C ILE A 421 6.99 -4.62 2.95
N GLU A 422 8.07 -5.19 2.44
CA GLU A 422 8.19 -6.61 2.11
C GLU A 422 9.55 -7.15 2.61
N VAL A 423 9.61 -8.45 2.91
CA VAL A 423 10.85 -9.12 3.32
C VAL A 423 11.60 -9.68 2.11
N TYR A 424 12.93 -9.52 2.10
CA TYR A 424 13.80 -10.22 1.17
C TYR A 424 14.62 -11.31 1.90
N GLN A 425 14.12 -12.55 1.85
CA GLN A 425 14.81 -13.73 2.40
C GLN A 425 15.48 -14.62 1.34
N SER A 426 15.36 -14.30 0.03
CA SER A 426 16.12 -15.01 -1.01
C SER A 426 17.63 -14.67 -0.93
N THR A 427 18.45 -15.44 -1.65
CA THR A 427 19.89 -15.19 -1.87
C THR A 427 20.21 -14.86 -3.34
N ALA A 428 19.19 -14.74 -4.20
CA ALA A 428 19.37 -14.58 -5.65
C ALA A 428 20.02 -13.25 -6.05
N ILE A 429 19.81 -12.18 -5.28
CA ILE A 429 20.57 -10.94 -5.40
C ILE A 429 21.61 -10.90 -4.27
N PRO A 430 22.93 -10.85 -4.57
CA PRO A 430 23.99 -10.85 -3.56
C PRO A 430 23.84 -9.71 -2.55
N GLY A 431 24.00 -10.03 -1.26
CA GLY A 431 23.93 -9.03 -0.18
C GLY A 431 22.54 -8.48 0.15
N TRP A 432 21.47 -8.90 -0.55
CA TRP A 432 20.09 -8.52 -0.22
C TRP A 432 19.45 -9.41 0.86
N HIS A 433 19.94 -10.65 1.04
CA HIS A 433 19.38 -11.61 2.00
C HIS A 433 19.27 -11.02 3.41
N ASN A 434 18.13 -11.27 4.07
CA ASN A 434 17.78 -10.71 5.38
C ASN A 434 17.64 -9.18 5.37
N SER A 435 16.96 -8.63 4.35
CA SER A 435 16.58 -7.21 4.30
C SER A 435 15.07 -7.02 4.38
N LEU A 436 14.66 -5.84 4.83
CA LEU A 436 13.34 -5.26 4.59
C LEU A 436 13.42 -4.33 3.37
N LEU A 437 12.37 -4.31 2.55
CA LEU A 437 12.24 -3.50 1.35
C LEU A 437 11.02 -2.58 1.49
N VAL A 438 11.23 -1.27 1.53
CA VAL A 438 10.21 -0.26 1.86
C VAL A 438 9.97 0.65 0.66
N THR A 439 8.73 0.73 0.17
CA THR A 439 8.36 1.64 -0.94
C THR A 439 7.99 3.02 -0.44
N THR A 440 8.43 4.07 -1.15
CA THR A 440 8.19 5.46 -0.74
C THR A 440 7.31 6.22 -1.73
N LEU A 441 6.32 6.95 -1.20
CA LEU A 441 5.43 7.80 -2.00
C LEU A 441 6.07 9.14 -2.31
N LYS A 442 6.78 9.72 -1.35
CA LYS A 442 7.42 11.03 -1.49
C LYS A 442 8.84 10.90 -2.02
N GLY A 443 9.62 9.94 -1.52
CA GLY A 443 11.01 9.74 -1.94
C GLY A 443 11.19 9.19 -3.37
N GLY A 444 10.14 8.62 -3.97
CA GLY A 444 10.18 8.06 -5.32
C GLY A 444 11.21 6.94 -5.52
N LYS A 445 11.47 6.17 -4.46
CA LYS A 445 12.55 5.17 -4.38
C LYS A 445 12.10 3.92 -3.62
N LEU A 446 12.89 2.86 -3.75
CA LEU A 446 12.84 1.69 -2.85
C LEU A 446 13.97 1.84 -1.83
N ILE A 447 13.67 1.70 -0.54
CA ILE A 447 14.67 1.67 0.53
C ILE A 447 14.91 0.21 0.94
N ARG A 448 16.16 -0.24 0.93
CA ARG A 448 16.60 -1.53 1.46
C ARG A 448 17.22 -1.32 2.84
N LEU A 449 16.69 -1.99 3.84
CA LEU A 449 17.17 -1.97 5.23
C LEU A 449 17.67 -3.37 5.60
N LEU A 450 18.97 -3.54 5.81
CA LEU A 450 19.53 -4.83 6.21
C LEU A 450 19.18 -5.11 7.69
N LEU A 451 18.67 -6.29 8.01
CA LEU A 451 18.36 -6.67 9.38
C LEU A 451 19.58 -7.20 10.14
N SER A 452 19.55 -7.09 11.47
CA SER A 452 20.43 -7.83 12.37
C SER A 452 20.27 -9.35 12.17
N LYS A 453 21.26 -10.13 12.63
CA LYS A 453 21.16 -11.60 12.63
C LYS A 453 19.91 -12.10 13.37
N ASN A 454 19.44 -11.34 14.35
CA ASN A 454 18.30 -11.67 15.20
C ASN A 454 16.96 -11.11 14.69
N GLY A 455 16.96 -10.14 13.77
CA GLY A 455 15.76 -9.43 13.31
C GLY A 455 15.23 -8.38 14.29
N ASP A 456 16.11 -7.86 15.14
CA ASP A 456 15.78 -6.95 16.26
C ASP A 456 16.33 -5.52 16.09
N LYS A 457 17.10 -5.25 15.02
CA LYS A 457 17.69 -3.95 14.67
C LYS A 457 17.91 -3.83 13.17
N ILE A 458 17.97 -2.63 12.63
CA ILE A 458 18.56 -2.36 11.30
C ILE A 458 20.10 -2.34 11.42
N LYS A 459 20.80 -2.68 10.33
CA LYS A 459 22.27 -2.73 10.23
C LYS A 459 22.79 -1.79 9.14
N GLY A 460 23.51 -0.75 9.57
CA GLY A 460 24.10 0.24 8.67
C GLY A 460 23.04 1.14 8.02
N GLU A 461 23.49 1.98 7.10
CA GLU A 461 22.65 3.02 6.51
C GLU A 461 21.55 2.46 5.58
N PRO A 462 20.39 3.13 5.49
CA PRO A 462 19.37 2.86 4.48
C PRO A 462 19.92 2.98 3.05
N LEU A 463 19.71 1.96 2.23
CA LEU A 463 20.22 1.91 0.86
C LEU A 463 19.11 2.19 -0.15
N HIS A 464 19.35 3.13 -1.06
CA HIS A 464 18.35 3.59 -2.02
C HIS A 464 18.51 2.92 -3.39
N TYR A 465 17.39 2.40 -3.91
CA TYR A 465 17.29 1.76 -5.22
C TYR A 465 16.14 2.39 -6.04
N PHE A 466 16.26 2.30 -7.36
CA PHE A 466 15.17 2.56 -8.31
C PHE A 466 14.54 3.97 -8.26
N ASN A 467 15.31 4.98 -7.81
CA ASN A 467 14.90 6.38 -7.76
C ASN A 467 14.33 6.87 -9.11
N ALA A 468 13.08 7.34 -9.10
CA ALA A 468 12.36 7.84 -10.26
C ALA A 468 11.29 8.87 -9.86
N LYS A 469 10.78 9.66 -10.82
CA LYS A 469 9.67 10.60 -10.58
C LYS A 469 8.33 9.86 -10.57
N VAL A 470 8.16 8.99 -9.59
CA VAL A 470 6.97 8.18 -9.34
C VAL A 470 6.64 8.16 -7.85
N ARG A 471 5.43 7.72 -7.51
CA ARG A 471 5.03 7.42 -6.14
C ARG A 471 4.93 5.90 -6.03
N TYR A 472 5.91 5.24 -5.43
CA TYR A 472 5.84 3.78 -5.29
C TYR A 472 4.82 3.45 -4.20
N ARG A 473 3.83 2.64 -4.54
CA ARG A 473 2.71 2.26 -3.67
C ARG A 473 2.95 0.92 -3.00
N ASP A 474 3.57 -0.02 -3.70
CA ASP A 474 3.70 -1.37 -3.18
C ASP A 474 4.77 -2.20 -3.89
N ILE A 475 5.13 -3.33 -3.29
CA ILE A 475 6.20 -4.23 -3.70
C ILE A 475 5.76 -5.70 -3.61
N ALA A 476 6.13 -6.48 -4.61
CA ALA A 476 6.13 -7.95 -4.55
C ALA A 476 7.46 -8.50 -5.07
N VAL A 477 7.89 -9.66 -4.56
CA VAL A 477 9.13 -10.34 -4.97
C VAL A 477 8.80 -11.63 -5.73
N SER A 478 9.52 -11.93 -6.81
CA SER A 478 9.34 -13.20 -7.54
C SER A 478 9.72 -14.42 -6.67
N PRO A 479 9.15 -15.61 -6.91
CA PRO A 479 9.43 -16.80 -6.08
C PRO A 479 10.90 -17.26 -6.12
N ASP A 480 11.63 -16.91 -7.18
CA ASP A 480 13.08 -17.12 -7.30
C ASP A 480 13.92 -15.98 -6.69
N GLY A 481 13.29 -14.87 -6.28
CA GLY A 481 13.91 -13.68 -5.72
C GLY A 481 14.72 -12.82 -6.69
N ASN A 482 14.72 -13.10 -8.01
CA ASN A 482 15.51 -12.31 -8.97
C ASN A 482 14.80 -11.06 -9.51
N THR A 483 13.48 -10.94 -9.32
CA THR A 483 12.67 -9.82 -9.83
C THR A 483 11.90 -9.16 -8.69
N ILE A 484 12.08 -7.84 -8.56
CA ILE A 484 11.27 -6.98 -7.70
C ILE A 484 10.20 -6.32 -8.57
N TYR A 485 8.93 -6.48 -8.21
CA TYR A 485 7.81 -5.79 -8.84
C TYR A 485 7.40 -4.62 -7.98
N LEU A 486 7.33 -3.41 -8.53
CA LEU A 486 6.87 -2.21 -7.81
C LEU A 486 5.60 -1.64 -8.47
N ALA A 487 4.56 -1.40 -7.68
CA ALA A 487 3.36 -0.68 -8.08
C ALA A 487 3.52 0.84 -7.93
N THR A 488 2.84 1.64 -8.76
CA THR A 488 2.80 3.10 -8.64
C THR A 488 1.39 3.66 -8.54
N ASP A 489 1.21 4.71 -7.72
CA ASP A 489 -0.09 5.44 -7.65
C ASP A 489 -0.52 5.90 -9.07
N SER A 490 -1.82 5.85 -9.34
CA SER A 490 -2.45 6.43 -10.53
C SER A 490 -2.80 7.91 -10.32
N SER A 491 -3.09 8.29 -9.08
CA SER A 491 -3.32 9.67 -8.66
C SER A 491 -2.00 10.40 -8.32
N THR A 492 -2.05 11.74 -8.34
CA THR A 492 -0.88 12.61 -8.09
C THR A 492 -1.00 13.41 -6.80
N VAL A 493 -1.94 13.03 -5.93
CA VAL A 493 -2.45 13.86 -4.83
C VAL A 493 -2.35 13.08 -3.52
N SER A 494 -1.66 13.65 -2.54
CA SER A 494 -1.67 13.22 -1.13
C SER A 494 -2.32 14.30 -0.25
N SER A 495 -2.46 14.02 1.05
CA SER A 495 -2.69 15.06 2.06
C SER A 495 -1.42 15.90 2.28
N GLY A 496 -1.58 17.10 2.84
CA GLY A 496 -0.46 17.98 3.20
C GLY A 496 0.18 18.75 2.02
N PRO A 497 1.40 19.30 2.18
CA PRO A 497 2.04 20.22 1.23
C PRO A 497 2.25 19.64 -0.17
N THR A 498 2.34 18.30 -0.26
CA THR A 498 2.51 17.59 -1.54
C THR A 498 1.31 17.73 -2.49
N GLN A 499 0.18 18.32 -2.07
CA GLN A 499 -0.85 18.81 -3.02
C GLN A 499 -0.30 19.79 -4.06
N HIS A 500 0.82 20.46 -3.79
CA HIS A 500 1.44 21.43 -4.69
C HIS A 500 2.58 20.86 -5.55
N SER A 501 2.88 19.56 -5.50
CA SER A 501 3.91 18.96 -6.38
C SER A 501 3.40 18.87 -7.83
N LYS A 502 3.64 19.92 -8.62
CA LYS A 502 3.26 20.04 -10.05
C LYS A 502 3.94 19.02 -10.99
N ALA A 503 4.82 18.17 -10.47
CA ALA A 503 5.46 17.09 -11.23
C ALA A 503 4.44 15.98 -11.54
N VAL A 504 4.06 15.84 -12.81
CA VAL A 504 3.29 14.68 -13.28
C VAL A 504 4.18 13.43 -13.15
N PRO A 505 3.78 12.38 -12.43
CA PRO A 505 4.57 11.16 -12.31
C PRO A 505 4.77 10.50 -13.68
N GLU A 506 6.00 10.07 -13.96
CA GLU A 506 6.39 9.52 -15.27
C GLU A 506 5.65 8.21 -15.61
N GLN A 507 5.26 7.45 -14.58
CA GLN A 507 4.61 6.14 -14.70
C GLN A 507 3.46 6.04 -13.69
N ARG A 508 2.24 6.40 -14.11
CA ARG A 508 1.02 6.44 -13.28
C ARG A 508 0.23 5.13 -13.39
N GLY A 509 -0.13 4.52 -12.27
CA GLY A 509 -0.97 3.32 -12.25
C GLY A 509 -0.30 2.14 -12.95
N THR A 510 0.99 1.94 -12.69
CA THR A 510 1.80 0.92 -13.35
C THR A 510 2.26 -0.16 -12.38
N ILE A 511 2.68 -1.30 -12.92
CA ILE A 511 3.57 -2.23 -12.23
C ILE A 511 4.85 -2.34 -13.05
N ILE A 512 5.99 -2.18 -12.40
CA ILE A 512 7.33 -2.16 -13.01
C ILE A 512 8.14 -3.31 -12.42
N ALA A 513 8.65 -4.20 -13.27
CA ALA A 513 9.58 -5.25 -12.90
C ALA A 513 11.03 -4.76 -13.00
N PHE A 514 11.79 -4.94 -11.93
CA PHE A 514 13.23 -4.75 -11.83
C PHE A 514 13.86 -6.13 -11.65
N LYS A 515 14.26 -6.75 -12.76
CA LYS A 515 14.90 -8.08 -12.77
C LYS A 515 16.41 -7.95 -12.74
N TYR A 516 17.03 -8.50 -11.70
CA TYR A 516 18.48 -8.61 -11.54
C TYR A 516 19.09 -9.44 -12.69
N ILE A 517 20.14 -8.91 -13.31
CA ILE A 517 20.85 -9.51 -14.46
C ILE A 517 22.35 -9.73 -14.20
N GLY A 518 22.81 -9.56 -12.96
CA GLY A 518 24.20 -9.68 -12.55
C GLY A 518 24.74 -8.41 -11.91
N GLN A 519 26.03 -8.40 -11.59
CA GLN A 519 26.71 -7.25 -10.98
C GLN A 519 27.76 -6.72 -11.95
N GLN A 520 27.86 -5.40 -12.07
CA GLN A 520 28.93 -4.77 -12.85
C GLN A 520 30.29 -5.10 -12.20
N GLN A 521 31.24 -5.62 -12.98
CA GLN A 521 32.59 -5.83 -12.50
C GLN A 521 33.29 -4.48 -12.26
N SER A 522 33.31 -4.05 -11.00
CA SER A 522 34.31 -3.11 -10.49
C SER A 522 35.41 -3.89 -9.78
N THR A 523 36.64 -3.36 -9.80
CA THR A 523 37.62 -3.68 -8.77
C THR A 523 37.03 -3.33 -7.40
N PRO A 524 37.25 -4.14 -6.35
CA PRO A 524 36.69 -3.86 -5.03
C PRO A 524 37.07 -2.45 -4.55
N PRO A 525 36.13 -1.67 -4.00
CA PRO A 525 36.48 -0.52 -3.18
C PRO A 525 37.39 -0.98 -2.05
N GLU A 526 38.42 -0.19 -1.76
CA GLU A 526 39.33 -0.45 -0.64
C GLU A 526 38.50 -0.51 0.65
N GLN A 527 38.61 -1.61 1.41
CA GLN A 527 37.90 -1.73 2.67
C GLN A 527 38.39 -0.64 3.63
N PRO A 528 37.48 0.13 4.27
CA PRO A 528 37.90 1.04 5.34
C PRO A 528 38.64 0.24 6.41
N GLN A 529 39.90 0.58 6.65
CA GLN A 529 40.62 0.08 7.81
C GLN A 529 39.89 0.52 9.08
N GLU A 530 39.93 -0.31 10.12
CA GLU A 530 39.37 0.03 11.43
C GLU A 530 40.11 1.26 12.00
N ASN A 531 39.52 2.43 11.81
CA ASN A 531 40.05 3.68 12.35
C ASN A 531 39.80 3.73 13.85
N ASP A 532 40.90 3.65 14.60
CA ASP A 532 41.12 4.09 15.98
C ASP A 532 39.96 4.91 16.59
N PRO A 533 39.31 4.46 17.70
CA PRO A 533 38.11 5.07 18.28
C PRO A 533 38.32 6.47 18.91
N GLY A 534 39.44 7.14 18.65
CA GLY A 534 39.82 8.43 19.22
C GLY A 534 39.34 9.70 18.49
N LYS A 535 38.53 9.63 17.42
CA LYS A 535 38.11 10.82 16.64
C LYS A 535 36.61 10.89 16.33
N VAL A 536 35.98 11.95 16.84
CA VAL A 536 34.61 12.36 16.50
C VAL A 536 34.59 13.05 15.12
N PRO A 537 33.73 12.63 14.16
CA PRO A 537 33.54 13.35 12.91
C PRO A 537 32.89 14.72 13.11
N ALA A 538 33.36 15.75 12.40
CA ALA A 538 32.77 17.09 12.42
C ALA A 538 31.49 17.16 11.55
N ALA A 539 30.55 18.03 11.94
CA ALA A 539 29.29 18.21 11.22
C ALA A 539 29.50 18.75 9.80
N ILE A 540 28.79 18.16 8.82
CA ILE A 540 28.80 18.59 7.43
C ILE A 540 27.75 19.68 7.22
N ASN A 541 28.20 20.91 6.95
CA ASN A 541 27.32 21.99 6.50
C ASN A 541 26.92 21.76 5.04
N HIS A 542 25.61 21.72 4.77
CA HIS A 542 25.11 21.89 3.40
C HIS A 542 25.14 23.37 3.00
N SER A 543 26.09 23.73 2.15
CA SER A 543 26.01 24.98 1.38
C SER A 543 24.91 24.90 0.32
N ARG A 544 24.25 26.03 0.09
CA ARG A 544 23.39 26.22 -1.09
C ARG A 544 24.26 26.42 -2.33
N ASP A 545 23.74 26.06 -3.49
CA ASP A 545 24.04 26.72 -4.76
C ASP A 545 22.73 26.97 -5.49
N GLU A 546 22.64 28.12 -6.18
CA GLU A 546 21.43 28.60 -6.87
C GLU A 546 21.68 28.66 -8.39
N GLN A 547 20.77 28.06 -9.18
CA GLN A 547 20.46 28.46 -10.57
C GLN A 547 19.18 27.79 -11.08
#